data_AF-A0A1X2HBB4-F1
#
_entry.id   AF-A0A1X2HBB4-F1
#
_cell.length_a   1.000
_cell.length_b   1.000
_cell.length_c   1.000
_cell.angle_alpha   90.00
_cell.angle_beta   90.00
_cell.angle_gamma   90.00
#
_symmetry.space_group_name_H-M   'P 1'
#
loop_
_entity.id
_entity.type
_entity.pdbx_description
1 polymer ?
#
loop_
_entity_poly.entity_id
_entity_poly.type
_entity_poly.pdbx_seq_one_letter_code
_entity_poly.pdbx_strand_id
1 'polypeptide(L)'
;RLFSPPSGPQGYSFVYLHRSHRLSHSEVRKAMRDLDVDQSRIIDVHFPVKGVVGLLVHDAFAPELRERLRLAKIPLQEFDPLDPDHVTAPEFANKPRTEKVARARELYQGHMLAACLRMPKAHLGLAVLQFF
;
A
#
# COMPACT_ATOMS: atom_id res chain seq x y z
N ARG A 1 9.05 29.85 16.82
CA ARG A 1 8.51 29.43 15.49
C ARG A 1 7.12 28.86 15.74
N LEU A 2 6.06 29.55 15.31
CA LEU A 2 4.72 28.94 15.27
C LEU A 2 4.70 27.99 14.08
N PHE A 3 4.42 26.71 14.33
CA PHE A 3 4.12 25.75 13.28
C PHE A 3 2.72 26.05 12.78
N SER A 4 2.60 26.59 11.57
CA SER A 4 1.30 26.61 10.88
C SER A 4 0.85 25.16 10.69
N PRO A 5 -0.43 24.83 10.97
CA PRO A 5 -0.93 23.51 10.68
C PRO A 5 -0.76 23.22 9.18
N PRO A 6 -0.38 21.98 8.80
CA PRO A 6 -0.13 21.65 7.41
C PRO A 6 -1.40 21.83 6.59
N SER A 7 -1.32 22.70 5.58
CA SER A 7 -2.37 22.95 4.62
C SER A 7 -2.29 21.91 3.49
N GLY A 8 -3.01 20.81 3.62
CA GLY A 8 -3.09 19.76 2.61
C GLY A 8 -3.81 18.51 3.12
N PRO A 9 -4.10 17.52 2.25
CA PRO A 9 -4.61 16.23 2.69
C PRO A 9 -3.62 15.63 3.69
N GLN A 10 -4.08 15.40 4.92
CA GLN A 10 -3.30 14.78 5.98
C GLN A 10 -3.71 13.31 6.04
N GLY A 11 -2.78 12.42 5.69
CA GLY A 11 -3.10 11.01 5.64
C GLY A 11 -2.14 10.21 4.79
N TYR A 12 -2.47 8.93 4.68
CA TYR A 12 -1.70 7.96 3.93
C TYR A 12 -2.63 7.13 3.07
N SER A 13 -2.19 6.79 1.87
CA SER A 13 -2.96 5.92 0.98
C SER A 13 -2.08 4.94 0.26
N PHE A 14 -2.72 3.86 -0.17
CA PHE A 14 -2.13 2.90 -1.06
C PHE A 14 -2.43 3.25 -2.51
N VAL A 15 -1.38 3.23 -3.33
CA VAL A 15 -1.50 3.18 -4.78
C VAL A 15 -1.20 1.75 -5.21
N TYR A 16 -2.21 1.08 -5.76
CA TYR A 16 -2.08 -0.31 -6.19
C TYR A 16 -1.78 -0.41 -7.69
N LEU A 17 -0.90 -1.35 -8.02
CA LEU A 17 -0.43 -1.63 -9.37
C LEU A 17 -0.71 -3.09 -9.70
N HIS A 18 -1.18 -3.33 -10.93
CA HIS A 18 -1.28 -4.68 -11.46
C HIS A 18 0.07 -5.14 -12.00
N ARG A 19 0.49 -6.37 -11.70
CA ARG A 19 1.69 -6.99 -12.28
C ARG A 19 1.49 -8.46 -12.59
N SER A 20 1.96 -8.87 -13.76
CA SER A 20 1.87 -10.24 -14.25
C SER A 20 2.89 -11.20 -13.62
N HIS A 21 4.02 -10.69 -13.12
CA HIS A 21 5.07 -11.49 -12.50
C HIS A 21 5.42 -10.97 -11.11
N ARG A 22 6.01 -11.86 -10.30
CA ARG A 22 6.47 -11.55 -8.96
C ARG A 22 7.67 -10.59 -9.05
N LEU A 23 7.57 -9.45 -8.36
CA LEU A 23 8.67 -8.52 -8.17
C LEU A 23 9.12 -8.59 -6.71
N SER A 24 10.42 -8.44 -6.50
CA SER A 24 11.00 -8.17 -5.19
C SER A 24 10.79 -6.71 -4.80
N HIS A 25 10.91 -6.41 -3.50
CA HIS A 25 10.89 -5.02 -3.00
C HIS A 25 11.94 -4.15 -3.70
N SER A 26 13.13 -4.68 -3.95
CA SER A 26 14.23 -3.95 -4.59
C SER A 26 13.91 -3.61 -6.05
N GLU A 27 13.28 -4.52 -6.78
CA GLU A 27 12.87 -4.27 -8.18
C GLU A 27 11.76 -3.22 -8.25
N VAL A 28 10.77 -3.26 -7.35
CA VAL A 28 9.73 -2.23 -7.28
C VAL A 28 10.37 -0.86 -6.98
N ARG A 29 11.24 -0.78 -5.96
CA ARG A 29 11.92 0.47 -5.62
C ARG A 29 12.81 0.98 -6.76
N LYS A 30 13.52 0.08 -7.47
CA LYS A 30 14.29 0.43 -8.66
C LYS A 30 13.40 0.99 -9.76
N ALA A 31 12.30 0.31 -10.10
CA ALA A 31 11.37 0.78 -11.12
C ALA A 31 10.80 2.17 -10.79
N MET A 32 10.48 2.43 -9.51
CA MET A 32 10.03 3.76 -9.10
C MET A 32 11.13 4.81 -9.23
N ARG A 33 12.39 4.47 -8.92
CA ARG A 33 13.54 5.36 -9.12
C ARG A 33 13.76 5.68 -10.59
N ASP A 34 13.59 4.70 -11.47
CA ASP A 34 13.71 4.87 -12.92
C ASP A 34 12.59 5.78 -13.49
N LEU A 35 11.48 5.94 -12.75
CA LEU A 35 10.40 6.92 -13.02
C LEU A 35 10.62 8.27 -12.32
N ASP A 36 11.83 8.52 -11.84
CA ASP A 36 12.23 9.71 -11.10
C ASP A 36 11.43 9.93 -9.79
N VAL A 37 10.83 8.86 -9.24
CA VAL A 37 10.11 8.93 -7.96
C VAL A 37 11.11 8.89 -6.81
N ASP A 38 11.07 9.93 -5.99
CA ASP A 38 11.83 9.99 -4.74
C ASP A 38 11.45 8.81 -3.83
N GLN A 39 12.46 8.00 -3.50
CA GLN A 39 12.33 6.82 -2.68
C GLN A 39 11.89 7.10 -1.25
N SER A 40 12.14 8.32 -0.76
CA SER A 40 11.71 8.78 0.57
C SER A 40 10.19 8.98 0.65
N ARG A 41 9.54 9.24 -0.50
CA ARG A 41 8.09 9.41 -0.60
C ARG A 41 7.32 8.10 -0.64
N ILE A 42 8.00 6.99 -0.97
CA ILE A 42 7.46 5.63 -0.88
C ILE A 42 7.78 5.08 0.51
N ILE A 43 6.78 5.13 1.38
CA ILE A 43 6.88 4.77 2.79
C ILE A 43 7.09 3.27 2.94
N ASP A 44 6.27 2.47 2.27
CA ASP A 44 6.40 1.01 2.23
C ASP A 44 5.97 0.47 0.87
N VAL A 45 6.50 -0.69 0.52
CA VAL A 45 6.08 -1.49 -0.63
C VAL A 45 5.51 -2.77 -0.06
N HIS A 46 4.29 -3.14 -0.43
CA HIS A 46 3.64 -4.35 0.06
C HIS A 46 3.01 -5.16 -1.08
N PHE A 47 2.83 -6.46 -0.84
CA PHE A 47 2.30 -7.41 -1.82
C PHE A 47 1.11 -8.14 -1.18
N PRO A 48 -0.11 -7.58 -1.25
CA PRO A 48 -1.25 -8.10 -0.49
C PRO A 48 -1.77 -9.42 -1.08
N VAL A 49 -1.75 -9.53 -2.40
CA VAL A 49 -2.12 -10.75 -3.14
C VAL A 49 -1.19 -10.95 -4.33
N LYS A 50 -1.26 -12.14 -4.92
CA LYS A 50 -0.49 -12.45 -6.14
C LYS A 50 -0.89 -11.48 -7.26
N GLY A 51 0.11 -10.80 -7.82
CA GLY A 51 -0.06 -9.90 -8.96
C GLY A 51 -0.51 -8.48 -8.61
N VAL A 52 -0.59 -8.14 -7.32
CA VAL A 52 -0.84 -6.77 -6.86
C VAL A 52 0.37 -6.27 -6.09
N VAL A 53 0.80 -5.05 -6.40
CA VAL A 53 1.81 -4.31 -5.63
C VAL A 53 1.14 -3.07 -5.08
N GLY A 54 1.22 -2.85 -3.77
CA GLY A 54 0.74 -1.63 -3.15
C GLY A 54 1.89 -0.76 -2.65
N LEU A 55 1.83 0.51 -3.01
CA LEU A 55 2.78 1.54 -2.60
C LEU A 55 2.12 2.42 -1.55
N LEU A 56 2.66 2.42 -0.32
CA LEU A 56 2.20 3.33 0.73
C LEU A 56 2.86 4.70 0.52
N VAL A 57 2.04 5.74 0.42
CA VAL A 57 2.50 7.12 0.24
C VAL A 57 1.67 8.08 1.10
N HIS A 58 2.19 9.28 1.29
CA HIS A 58 1.39 10.37 1.86
C HIS A 58 0.34 10.84 0.83
N ASP A 59 -0.86 11.20 1.29
CA ASP A 59 -1.97 11.57 0.39
C ASP A 59 -1.65 12.77 -0.49
N ALA A 60 -0.89 13.75 0.03
CA ALA A 60 -0.41 14.88 -0.76
C ALA A 60 0.45 14.47 -1.97
N PHE A 61 1.09 13.29 -1.95
CA PHE A 61 1.91 12.78 -3.05
C PHE A 61 1.17 11.78 -3.96
N ALA A 62 0.07 11.18 -3.49
CA ALA A 62 -0.66 10.16 -4.25
C ALA A 62 -1.10 10.63 -5.66
N PRO A 63 -1.61 11.87 -5.86
CA PRO A 63 -1.95 12.36 -7.20
C PRO A 63 -0.74 12.45 -8.14
N GLU A 64 0.39 12.95 -7.64
CA GLU A 64 1.63 13.06 -8.41
C GLU A 64 2.15 11.68 -8.83
N LEU A 65 2.14 10.72 -7.90
CA LEU A 65 2.55 9.34 -8.18
C LEU A 65 1.65 8.69 -9.24
N ARG A 66 0.32 8.83 -9.12
CA ARG A 66 -0.64 8.27 -10.08
C ARG A 66 -0.42 8.84 -11.48
N GLU A 67 -0.15 10.15 -11.60
CA GLU A 67 0.10 10.78 -12.88
C GLU A 67 1.42 10.28 -13.52
N ARG A 68 2.50 10.15 -12.74
CA ARG A 68 3.76 9.57 -13.24
C ARG A 68 3.58 8.14 -13.74
N LEU A 69 2.84 7.31 -13.00
CA LEU A 69 2.53 5.94 -13.39
C LEU A 69 1.70 5.89 -14.68
N ARG A 70 0.71 6.78 -14.81
CA ARG A 70 -0.11 6.93 -16.01
C ARG A 70 0.72 7.31 -17.23
N LEU A 71 1.61 8.29 -17.10
CA LEU A 71 2.53 8.71 -18.16
C LEU A 71 3.49 7.58 -18.57
N ALA A 72 3.94 6.78 -17.61
CA ALA A 72 4.74 5.58 -17.83
C ALA A 72 3.96 4.37 -18.37
N LYS A 73 2.64 4.51 -18.61
CA LYS A 73 1.73 3.44 -19.05
C LYS A 73 1.74 2.23 -18.11
N ILE A 74 1.98 2.45 -16.82
CA ILE A 74 1.89 1.41 -15.80
C ILE A 74 0.42 1.32 -15.35
N PRO A 75 -0.21 0.13 -15.45
CA PRO A 75 -1.61 -0.02 -15.08
C PRO A 75 -1.80 0.13 -13.57
N LEU A 76 -2.62 1.11 -13.19
CA LEU A 76 -3.18 1.19 -11.85
C LEU A 76 -4.21 0.08 -11.66
N GLN A 77 -4.28 -0.46 -10.45
CA GLN A 77 -5.25 -1.48 -10.06
C GLN A 77 -6.20 -0.89 -9.03
N GLU A 78 -7.49 -1.05 -9.25
CA GLU A 78 -8.46 -0.90 -8.15
C GLU A 78 -8.43 -2.17 -7.32
N PHE A 79 -8.14 -2.02 -6.03
CA PHE A 79 -7.96 -3.14 -5.11
C PHE A 79 -8.50 -2.73 -3.74
N ASP A 80 -9.47 -3.51 -3.25
CA ASP A 80 -9.97 -3.41 -1.89
C ASP A 80 -9.30 -4.50 -1.02
N PRO A 81 -8.40 -4.14 -0.08
CA PRO A 81 -7.75 -5.12 0.78
C PRO A 81 -8.72 -5.89 1.69
N LEU A 82 -9.94 -5.40 1.87
CA LEU A 82 -10.97 -6.01 2.70
C LEU A 82 -11.95 -6.89 1.90
N ASP A 83 -11.75 -6.99 0.58
CA ASP A 83 -12.59 -7.85 -0.26
C ASP A 83 -12.38 -9.33 0.12
N PRO A 84 -13.45 -10.05 0.52
CA PRO A 84 -13.36 -11.47 0.85
C PRO A 84 -12.85 -12.35 -0.30
N ASP A 85 -12.97 -11.92 -1.56
CA ASP A 85 -12.51 -12.69 -2.72
C ASP A 85 -10.97 -12.80 -2.78
N HIS A 86 -10.25 -11.92 -2.06
CA HIS A 86 -8.80 -12.01 -1.92
C HIS A 86 -8.35 -13.13 -0.97
N VAL A 87 -9.25 -13.70 -0.17
CA VAL A 87 -8.94 -14.82 0.75
C VAL A 87 -8.96 -16.14 -0.03
N THR A 88 -7.81 -16.48 -0.61
CA THR A 88 -7.63 -17.64 -1.51
C THR A 88 -7.12 -18.91 -0.83
N ALA A 89 -6.93 -18.88 0.50
CA ALA A 89 -6.43 -20.03 1.24
C ALA A 89 -7.44 -21.21 1.18
N PRO A 90 -7.00 -22.45 0.91
CA PRO A 90 -7.90 -23.59 0.67
C PRO A 90 -8.92 -23.82 1.79
N GLU A 91 -8.53 -23.58 3.05
CA GLU A 91 -9.38 -23.73 4.22
C GLU A 91 -10.55 -22.73 4.28
N PHE A 92 -10.51 -21.66 3.46
CA PHE A 92 -11.58 -20.68 3.31
C PHE A 92 -12.44 -20.88 2.06
N ALA A 93 -12.13 -21.84 1.17
CA ALA A 93 -12.85 -22.02 -0.09
C ALA A 93 -14.38 -22.13 0.10
N ASN A 94 -14.82 -22.96 1.06
CA ASN A 94 -16.22 -23.23 1.37
C ASN A 94 -16.75 -22.48 2.62
N LYS A 95 -15.98 -21.52 3.15
CA LYS A 95 -16.39 -20.73 4.32
C LYS A 95 -17.38 -19.63 3.93
N PRO A 96 -18.30 -19.25 4.84
CA PRO A 96 -19.24 -18.16 4.58
C PRO A 96 -18.50 -16.84 4.37
N ARG A 97 -19.14 -15.93 3.62
CA ARG A 97 -18.57 -14.62 3.28
C ARG A 97 -18.16 -13.81 4.52
N THR A 98 -18.89 -13.94 5.62
CA THR A 98 -18.60 -13.25 6.89
C THR A 98 -17.24 -13.67 7.47
N GLU A 99 -16.90 -14.96 7.43
CA GLU A 99 -15.60 -15.46 7.86
C GLU A 99 -14.47 -15.01 6.93
N LYS A 100 -14.72 -14.96 5.61
CA LYS A 100 -13.75 -14.42 4.64
C LYS A 100 -13.48 -12.94 4.87
N VAL A 101 -14.51 -12.13 5.14
CA VAL A 101 -14.34 -10.70 5.47
C VAL A 101 -13.53 -10.52 6.76
N ALA A 102 -13.81 -11.32 7.80
CA ALA A 102 -13.04 -11.28 9.04
C ALA A 102 -11.57 -11.62 8.79
N ARG A 103 -11.31 -12.64 7.96
CA ARG A 103 -9.95 -13.03 7.58
C ARG A 103 -9.23 -11.97 6.74
N ALA A 104 -9.91 -11.36 5.76
CA ALA A 104 -9.35 -10.27 4.95
C ALA A 104 -8.93 -9.09 5.84
N ARG A 105 -9.79 -8.72 6.81
CA ARG A 105 -9.48 -7.69 7.80
C ARG A 105 -8.26 -8.03 8.65
N GLU A 106 -8.19 -9.26 9.16
CA GLU A 106 -7.05 -9.73 9.95
C GLU A 106 -5.73 -9.66 9.15
N LEU A 107 -5.75 -10.12 7.89
CA LEU A 107 -4.59 -10.05 7.00
C LEU A 107 -4.18 -8.59 6.75
N TYR A 108 -5.14 -7.73 6.44
CA TYR A 108 -4.87 -6.30 6.24
C TYR A 108 -4.23 -5.66 7.48
N GLN A 109 -4.81 -5.87 8.65
CA GLN A 109 -4.27 -5.34 9.92
C GLN A 109 -2.89 -5.89 10.25
N GLY A 110 -2.67 -7.20 10.06
CA GLY A 110 -1.37 -7.83 10.27
C GLY A 110 -0.29 -7.27 9.34
N HIS A 111 -0.64 -7.02 8.07
CA HIS A 111 0.25 -6.36 7.12
C HIS A 111 0.57 -4.92 7.52
N MET A 112 -0.42 -4.14 7.96
CA MET A 112 -0.21 -2.76 8.40
C MET A 112 0.70 -2.70 9.61
N LEU A 113 0.45 -3.55 10.61
CA LEU A 113 1.29 -3.65 11.79
C LEU A 113 2.73 -4.03 11.42
N ALA A 114 2.91 -5.05 10.58
CA ALA A 114 4.24 -5.47 10.13
C ALA A 114 4.96 -4.39 9.31
N ALA A 115 4.23 -3.60 8.49
CA ALA A 115 4.80 -2.46 7.78
C ALA A 115 5.29 -1.38 8.75
N CYS A 116 4.43 -0.96 9.69
CA CYS A 116 4.74 0.06 10.69
C CYS A 116 5.94 -0.33 11.57
N LEU A 117 6.03 -1.60 11.99
CA LEU A 117 7.15 -2.10 12.80
C LEU A 117 8.49 -2.15 12.05
N ARG A 118 8.47 -2.26 10.71
CA ARG A 118 9.69 -2.22 9.87
C ARG A 118 10.15 -0.81 9.56
N MET A 119 9.36 0.22 9.86
CA MET A 119 9.73 1.60 9.53
C MET A 119 10.90 2.06 10.41
N PRO A 120 11.91 2.74 9.84
CA PRO A 120 13.11 3.14 10.57
C PRO A 120 12.82 4.20 11.64
N LYS A 121 11.73 4.94 11.50
CA LYS A 121 11.31 6.01 12.42
C LYS A 121 10.03 5.59 13.12
N ALA A 122 10.10 5.37 14.42
CA ALA A 122 8.94 4.95 15.22
C ALA A 122 7.73 5.90 15.10
N HIS A 123 7.98 7.22 15.07
CA HIS A 123 6.90 8.20 14.92
C HIS A 123 6.17 8.10 13.57
N LEU A 124 6.86 7.68 12.51
CA LEU A 124 6.24 7.47 11.20
C LEU A 124 5.33 6.25 11.22
N GLY A 125 5.81 5.14 11.80
CA GLY A 125 5.00 3.93 12.00
C GLY A 125 3.75 4.21 12.85
N LEU A 126 3.89 4.98 13.93
CA LEU A 126 2.76 5.39 14.77
C LEU A 126 1.78 6.29 14.00
N ALA A 127 2.26 7.25 13.21
CA ALA A 127 1.40 8.13 12.43
C ALA A 127 0.61 7.37 11.36
N VAL A 128 1.23 6.40 10.68
CA VAL A 128 0.56 5.52 9.71
C VAL A 128 -0.46 4.63 10.41
N LEU A 129 -0.08 4.01 11.54
CA LEU A 129 -0.96 3.13 12.30
C LEU A 129 -2.17 3.88 12.90
N GLN A 130 -2.02 5.14 13.29
CA GLN A 130 -3.13 5.95 13.80
C GLN A 130 -4.13 6.36 12.70
N PHE A 131 -3.69 6.36 11.45
CA PHE A 131 -4.52 6.75 10.31
C PHE A 131 -5.41 5.59 9.81
N PHE A 132 -4.91 4.35 9.84
CA PHE A 132 -5.60 3.15 9.34
C PHE A 132 -6.26 2.33 10.46
#